data_AF-A0A7X6VA56-F1
#
_entry.id   AF-A0A7X6VA56-F1
#
_cell.length_a   1.000
_cell.length_b   1.000
_cell.length_c   1.000
_cell.angle_alpha   90.00
_cell.angle_beta   90.00
_cell.angle_gamma   90.00
#
_symmetry.space_group_name_H-M   'P 1'
#
loop_
_entity.id
_entity.type
_entity.pdbx_description
1 polymer ?
#
loop_
_entity_poly.entity_id
_entity_poly.type
_entity_poly.pdbx_seq_one_letter_code
_entity_poly.pdbx_strand_id
1 'polypeptide(L)' 'MTKELELAKKLSVLGWIYSRQLISEDEYSRAKQIIMKSYNKVSFMTA' A
#
# COMPACT_ATOMS: atom_id res chain seq x y z
N MET A 1 -5.90 15.28 11.06
CA MET A 1 -5.88 13.84 10.72
C MET A 1 -4.46 13.33 10.95
N THR A 2 -4.27 12.32 11.79
CA THR A 2 -2.93 11.79 12.13
C THR A 2 -2.32 11.09 10.90
N LYS A 3 -0.99 11.19 10.72
CA LYS A 3 -0.27 10.57 9.58
C LYS A 3 -0.54 9.07 9.45
N GLU A 4 -0.75 8.38 10.57
CA GLU A 4 -1.06 6.94 10.60
C GLU A 4 -2.46 6.62 10.07
N LEU A 5 -3.45 7.47 10.36
CA LEU A 5 -4.81 7.30 9.84
C LEU A 5 -4.86 7.53 8.32
N GLU A 6 -4.07 8.46 7.81
CA GLU A 6 -3.95 8.68 6.36
C GLU A 6 -3.29 7.48 5.65
N LEU A 7 -2.20 6.95 6.22
CA LEU A 7 -1.54 5.74 5.71
C LEU A 7 -2.51 4.55 5.69
N ALA A 8 -3.23 4.31 6.79
CA ALA A 8 -4.21 3.23 6.86
C ALA A 8 -5.28 3.35 5.77
N LYS A 9 -5.82 4.56 5.53
CA LYS A 9 -6.79 4.79 4.46
C LYS A 9 -6.22 4.48 3.08
N LYS A 10 -5.00 4.93 2.77
CA LYS A 10 -4.36 4.65 1.47
C LYS A 10 -4.13 3.16 1.24
N LEU A 11 -3.69 2.44 2.27
CA LEU A 11 -3.50 0.99 2.20
C LEU A 11 -4.84 0.24 2.05
N SER A 12 -5.90 0.66 2.74
CA SER A 12 -7.23 0.07 2.58
C SER A 12 -7.79 0.26 1.16
N VAL A 13 -7.62 1.45 0.58
CA VAL A 13 -8.04 1.71 -0.81
C VAL A 13 -7.23 0.83 -1.77
N LEU A 14 -5.91 0.73 -1.59
CA LEU A 14 -5.07 -0.13 -2.42
C LEU A 14 -5.49 -1.61 -2.32
N GLY A 15 -5.76 -2.10 -1.11
CA GLY A 15 -6.26 -3.47 -0.90
C GLY A 15 -7.62 -3.72 -1.57
N TRP A 16 -8.51 -2.73 -1.55
CA TRP A 16 -9.80 -2.81 -2.24
C TRP A 16 -9.66 -2.82 -3.77
N ILE A 17 -8.70 -2.08 -4.34
CA ILE A 17 -8.41 -2.11 -5.79
C ILE A 17 -7.89 -3.50 -6.19
N TYR A 18 -6.96 -4.05 -5.41
CA TYR A 18 -6.42 -5.38 -5.65
C TYR A 18 -7.45 -6.49 -5.51
N SER A 19 -8.34 -6.42 -4.52
CA SER A 19 -9.41 -7.43 -4.34
C SER A 19 -10.41 -7.46 -5.50
N ARG A 20 -10.51 -6.37 -6.27
CA ARG A 20 -11.31 -6.29 -7.50
C ARG A 20 -10.54 -6.69 -8.76
N GLN A 21 -9.31 -7.18 -8.63
CA GLN A 21 -8.43 -7.58 -9.74
C GLN A 21 -8.20 -6.45 -10.77
N LEU A 22 -8.26 -5.19 -10.33
CA LEU A 22 -8.05 -4.02 -11.20
C LEU A 22 -6.57 -3.73 -11.46
N ILE A 23 -5.68 -4.35 -10.68
CA ILE A 23 -4.22 -4.29 -10.80
C ILE A 23 -3.64 -5.67 -10.56
N SER A 24 -2.47 -5.93 -11.13
CA SER A 24 -1.69 -7.15 -10.87
C SER A 24 -1.09 -7.15 -9.46
N GLU A 25 -0.67 -8.33 -9.00
CA GLU A 25 0.04 -8.50 -7.72
C GLU A 25 1.35 -7.71 -7.68
N ASP A 26 2.06 -7.62 -8.80
CA ASP A 26 3.29 -6.85 -8.92
C ASP A 26 3.03 -5.33 -8.80
N GLU A 27 1.99 -4.82 -9.46
CA GLU A 27 1.57 -3.42 -9.32
C GLU A 27 1.10 -3.11 -7.90
N TYR A 28 0.35 -4.02 -7.27
CA TYR A 28 -0.06 -3.90 -5.87
C TYR A 28 1.16 -3.80 -4.95
N SER A 29 2.14 -4.70 -5.13
CA SER A 29 3.35 -4.76 -4.32
C SER A 29 4.19 -3.49 -4.46
N ARG A 30 4.40 -3.01 -5.69
CA ARG A 30 5.11 -1.75 -5.96
C ARG A 30 4.39 -0.54 -5.37
N ALA A 31 3.07 -0.45 -5.55
CA ALA A 31 2.26 0.64 -4.99
C ALA A 31 2.29 0.65 -3.45
N LYS A 32 2.19 -0.53 -2.83
CA LYS A 32 2.27 -0.69 -1.37
C LYS A 32 3.63 -0.22 -0.83
N GLN A 33 4.73 -0.58 -1.49
CA GLN A 33 6.07 -0.13 -1.11
C GLN A 33 6.23 1.39 -1.23
N ILE A 34 5.76 1.99 -2.34
CA ILE A 34 5.80 3.45 -2.55
C ILE A 34 5.00 4.17 -1.45
N ILE A 35 3.78 3.70 -1.16
CA ILE A 35 2.95 4.25 -0.10
C ILE A 35 3.67 4.12 1.25
N MET A 36 4.17 2.95 1.64
CA MET A 36 4.83 2.79 2.94
C MET A 36 6.09 3.65 3.06
N LYS A 37 6.89 3.76 1.99
CA LYS A 37 8.08 4.61 1.94
C LYS A 37 7.74 6.10 2.12
N SER A 38 6.63 6.59 1.57
CA SER A 38 6.22 8.00 1.75
C SER A 38 5.89 8.37 3.20
N TYR A 39 5.65 7.37 4.08
CA TYR A 39 5.44 7.57 5.52
C TYR A 39 6.64 7.10 6.36
N ASN A 40 7.82 6.91 5.76
CA ASN A 40 9.03 6.38 6.40
C ASN A 40 8.79 5.04 7.13
N LYS A 41 7.88 4.21 6.62
CA LYS A 41 7.66 2.85 7.10
C LYS A 41 8.37 1.88 6.16
N VAL A 42 9.31 1.10 6.69
CA VAL A 42 10.00 0.05 5.93
C VAL A 42 9.10 -1.19 5.91
N SER A 43 8.73 -1.64 4.70
CA SER A 43 8.10 -2.95 4.50
C SER A 43 9.18 -3.93 4.10
N PHE A 44 9.46 -4.92 4.95
CA PHE A 44 10.24 -6.08 4.54
C PHE A 44 9.31 -6.97 3.71
N MET A 45 9.38 -6.89 2.39
CA MET A 45 8.89 -7.98 1.54
C MET A 45 10.05 -8.95 1.39
N THR A 46 9.95 -10.11 2.01
CA THR A 46 10.81 -11.26 1.73
C THR A 46 10.59 -11.62 0.26
N ALA A 47 11.67 -11.60 -0.52
CA ALA A 47 11.70 -11.95 -1.94
C ALA A 47 11.31 -13.42 -2.17
#